data_AF-A0A661NN14-F1
#
_entry.id   AF-A0A661NN14-F1
#
_cell.length_a   1.000
_cell.length_b   1.000
_cell.length_c   1.000
_cell.angle_alpha   90.00
_cell.angle_beta   90.00
_cell.angle_gamma   90.00
#
_symmetry.space_group_name_H-M   'P 1'
#
loop_
_entity.id
_entity.type
_entity.pdbx_description
1 polymer ?
#
loop_
_entity_poly.entity_id
_entity_poly.type
_entity_poly.pdbx_seq_one_letter_code
_entity_poly.pdbx_strand_id
1 'polypeptide(L)'
;MTERPIAYRLDADNRFVVEDYNWATPFANFFPGIAGLWGIPLWIYTVSRHQAVCSLGVRDKDHQILEFQSFNRACQAVRHEGFRTFLRLDSGPVLEPFLRSEREAVSQRLILSAGELELHEEDRDAGLAIQVVYHPLVNLPVAGLARRLTIRNQGAAPRRLECLDGVARLLPYGVNQDHVKFTARHIEAMMGVRFHAGVPLFRLKQSAADDERIAKLSGGNFYLALQDDLLGKDQLVVDPEVLFGDPFQHLHPWSFARAGLAGVLSAEQQLDNRTPCAFAAFETTLEPGAEITLYSVIGNGATDRQVSQFVTLVQQPGALEQQRQDNRQVLSQITERALTVSSDKRFDAYCGQDFLDNVMRGGMPLALSNEPNRRVFYVHSRQNGDLERDYHYFVLEPTYLSQGTGHYRSIFQNRRTDPWFFPEVEDANIV
;
A
#
# COMPACT_ATOMS: atom_id res chain seq x y z
N MET A 1 9.93 -2.24 -34.99
CA MET A 1 9.77 -2.69 -33.59
C MET A 1 8.70 -3.75 -33.59
N THR A 2 9.09 -5.02 -33.52
CA THR A 2 8.14 -6.12 -33.28
C THR A 2 7.62 -5.96 -31.87
N GLU A 3 6.32 -5.70 -31.71
CA GLU A 3 5.66 -5.66 -30.41
C GLU A 3 5.95 -6.97 -29.68
N ARG A 4 6.56 -6.90 -28.48
CA ARG A 4 6.63 -8.07 -27.60
C ARG A 4 5.18 -8.43 -27.24
N PRO A 5 4.66 -9.60 -27.62
CA PRO A 5 3.28 -9.95 -27.31
C PRO A 5 3.13 -10.06 -25.79
N ILE A 6 2.29 -9.22 -25.21
CA ILE A 6 1.99 -9.22 -23.79
C ILE A 6 1.08 -10.41 -23.48
N ALA A 7 1.47 -11.24 -22.52
CA ALA A 7 0.71 -12.40 -22.10
C ALA A 7 -0.06 -12.13 -20.81
N TYR A 8 -1.32 -12.55 -20.80
CA TYR A 8 -2.22 -12.50 -19.64
C TYR A 8 -2.68 -13.91 -19.32
N ARG A 9 -2.69 -14.29 -18.04
CA ARG A 9 -3.15 -15.62 -17.61
C ARG A 9 -3.68 -15.62 -16.19
N LEU A 10 -4.43 -16.66 -15.83
CA LEU A 10 -4.59 -17.05 -14.42
C LEU A 10 -3.52 -18.10 -14.09
N ASP A 11 -2.91 -17.99 -12.92
CA ASP A 11 -2.04 -19.05 -12.40
C ASP A 11 -2.83 -20.18 -11.71
N ALA A 12 -2.11 -21.16 -11.15
CA ALA A 12 -2.72 -22.31 -10.49
C ALA A 12 -3.57 -21.95 -9.26
N ASP A 13 -3.32 -20.77 -8.66
CA ASP A 13 -4.05 -20.24 -7.52
C ASP A 13 -5.18 -19.28 -7.96
N ASN A 14 -5.50 -19.24 -9.25
CA ASN A 14 -6.45 -18.31 -9.89
C ASN A 14 -6.08 -16.83 -9.73
N ARG A 15 -4.80 -16.50 -9.55
CA ARG A 15 -4.32 -15.11 -9.52
C ARG A 15 -4.10 -14.62 -10.94
N PHE A 16 -4.42 -13.35 -11.19
CA PHE A 16 -4.26 -12.73 -12.50
C PHE A 16 -2.82 -12.27 -12.71
N VAL A 17 -2.15 -12.80 -13.74
CA VAL A 17 -0.76 -12.51 -14.08
C VAL A 17 -0.68 -11.71 -15.37
N VAL A 18 0.12 -10.65 -15.33
CA VAL A 18 0.48 -9.82 -16.48
C VAL A 18 1.99 -9.90 -16.69
N GLU A 19 2.41 -10.60 -17.74
CA GLU A 19 3.81 -10.69 -18.13
C GLU A 19 4.24 -9.38 -18.82
N ASP A 20 5.46 -8.91 -18.54
CA ASP A 20 6.02 -7.63 -18.97
C ASP A 20 5.05 -6.45 -18.80
N TYR A 21 4.38 -6.37 -17.65
CA TYR A 21 3.28 -5.43 -17.36
C TYR A 21 3.60 -3.94 -17.61
N ASN A 22 4.87 -3.53 -17.52
CA ASN A 22 5.29 -2.16 -17.83
C ASN A 22 5.15 -1.81 -19.33
N TRP A 23 5.09 -2.82 -20.20
CA TRP A 23 4.81 -2.71 -21.64
C TRP A 23 3.33 -2.93 -21.99
N ALA A 24 2.57 -3.59 -21.11
CA ALA A 24 1.12 -3.78 -21.27
C ALA A 24 0.35 -2.46 -21.28
N THR A 25 -0.87 -2.44 -21.86
CA THR A 25 -1.81 -1.33 -21.70
C THR A 25 -2.01 -1.03 -20.21
N PRO A 26 -1.88 0.24 -19.77
CA PRO A 26 -1.99 0.57 -18.36
C PRO A 26 -3.43 0.36 -17.86
N PHE A 27 -3.58 -0.13 -16.63
CA PHE A 27 -4.86 -0.23 -15.95
C PHE A 27 -4.73 0.17 -14.47
N ALA A 28 -5.84 0.56 -13.85
CA ALA A 28 -5.93 0.80 -12.41
C ALA A 28 -6.51 -0.41 -11.68
N ASN A 29 -6.16 -0.58 -10.41
CA ASN A 29 -6.81 -1.54 -9.51
C ASN A 29 -6.75 -1.02 -8.07
N PHE A 30 -7.45 -1.66 -7.13
CA PHE A 30 -7.46 -1.29 -5.72
C PHE A 30 -7.59 -2.49 -4.80
N PHE A 31 -7.11 -2.32 -3.56
CA PHE A 31 -7.39 -3.29 -2.52
C PHE A 31 -8.81 -3.11 -1.97
N PRO A 32 -9.42 -4.17 -1.41
CA PRO A 32 -10.82 -4.13 -1.03
C PRO A 32 -11.19 -3.15 0.08
N GLY A 33 -10.25 -2.53 0.78
CA GLY A 33 -10.56 -1.65 1.91
C GLY A 33 -11.27 -2.38 3.06
N ILE A 34 -11.06 -3.69 3.18
CA ILE A 34 -11.63 -4.55 4.21
C ILE A 34 -10.50 -4.97 5.14
N ALA A 35 -10.56 -4.54 6.40
CA ALA A 35 -9.57 -4.87 7.43
C ALA A 35 -10.09 -5.89 8.45
N GLY A 36 -11.10 -6.69 8.09
CA GLY A 36 -11.85 -7.52 9.03
C GLY A 36 -12.78 -6.68 9.93
N LEU A 37 -13.39 -7.32 10.92
CA LEU A 37 -14.36 -6.67 11.82
C LEU A 37 -13.69 -5.73 12.83
N TRP A 38 -12.46 -6.06 13.23
CA TRP A 38 -11.73 -5.39 14.31
C TRP A 38 -10.47 -4.66 13.82
N GLY A 39 -10.37 -4.44 12.50
CA GLY A 39 -9.27 -3.70 11.90
C GLY A 39 -9.69 -2.32 11.42
N ILE A 40 -8.70 -1.44 11.31
CA ILE A 40 -8.89 -0.11 10.70
C ILE A 40 -8.54 -0.21 9.21
N PRO A 41 -9.49 0.05 8.30
CA PRO A 41 -9.26 -0.12 6.87
C PRO A 41 -8.40 1.01 6.27
N LEU A 42 -7.72 0.65 5.19
CA LEU A 42 -6.95 1.55 4.34
C LEU A 42 -7.54 1.49 2.93
N TRP A 43 -7.76 2.64 2.30
CA TRP A 43 -7.97 2.67 0.85
C TRP A 43 -6.60 2.67 0.17
N ILE A 44 -6.41 1.80 -0.82
CA ILE A 44 -5.15 1.63 -1.53
C ILE A 44 -5.46 1.46 -3.01
N TYR A 45 -4.89 2.33 -3.83
CA TYR A 45 -5.01 2.31 -5.28
C TYR A 45 -3.67 2.03 -5.94
N THR A 46 -3.74 1.33 -7.06
CA THR A 46 -2.59 0.84 -7.80
C THR A 46 -2.78 1.10 -9.28
N VAL A 47 -1.67 1.21 -10.01
CA VAL A 47 -1.61 1.21 -11.46
C VAL A 47 -0.64 0.15 -11.94
N SER A 48 -0.83 -0.39 -13.13
CA SER A 48 0.07 -1.40 -13.71
C SER A 48 1.36 -0.79 -14.27
N ARG A 49 2.06 0.03 -13.46
CA ARG A 49 3.32 0.72 -13.79
C ARG A 49 4.22 0.77 -12.58
N HIS A 50 5.52 0.61 -12.81
CA HIS A 50 6.55 0.70 -11.76
C HIS A 50 6.18 -0.18 -10.56
N GLN A 51 6.40 0.28 -9.33
CA GLN A 51 6.03 -0.49 -8.15
C GLN A 51 4.54 -0.42 -7.76
N ALA A 52 3.70 0.01 -8.72
CA ALA A 52 2.25 -0.07 -8.77
C ALA A 52 1.44 0.77 -7.77
N VAL A 53 1.71 0.69 -6.46
CA VAL A 53 0.97 1.46 -5.45
C VAL A 53 1.23 2.95 -5.65
N CYS A 54 0.18 3.71 -5.96
CA CYS A 54 0.27 5.13 -6.35
C CYS A 54 -0.46 6.07 -5.38
N SER A 55 -1.49 5.58 -4.68
CA SER A 55 -2.28 6.38 -3.75
C SER A 55 -2.78 5.50 -2.62
N LEU A 56 -2.72 5.97 -1.38
CA LEU A 56 -3.29 5.28 -0.22
C LEU A 56 -3.56 6.24 0.92
N GLY A 57 -4.50 5.88 1.79
CA GLY A 57 -4.83 6.64 2.98
C GLY A 57 -5.96 6.03 3.79
N VAL A 58 -6.40 6.75 4.81
CA VAL A 58 -7.53 6.37 5.65
C VAL A 58 -8.75 7.21 5.31
N ARG A 59 -9.94 6.81 5.74
CA ARG A 59 -11.18 7.59 5.61
C ARG A 59 -11.57 7.98 4.18
N ASP A 60 -10.95 8.99 3.61
CA ASP A 60 -11.33 9.62 2.36
C ASP A 60 -10.10 10.27 1.72
N LYS A 61 -10.38 11.04 0.67
CA LYS A 61 -9.41 11.79 -0.13
C LYS A 61 -8.62 12.84 0.66
N ASP A 62 -9.15 13.33 1.77
CA ASP A 62 -8.54 14.37 2.60
C ASP A 62 -7.65 13.81 3.71
N HIS A 63 -7.60 12.49 3.85
CA HIS A 63 -6.77 11.77 4.82
C HIS A 63 -5.80 10.82 4.10
N GLN A 64 -5.14 11.37 3.07
CA GLN A 64 -4.17 10.72 2.21
C GLN A 64 -2.79 10.60 2.87
N ILE A 65 -2.16 9.45 2.68
CA ILE A 65 -0.75 9.20 3.03
C ILE A 65 0.11 9.29 1.77
N LEU A 66 -0.37 8.70 0.67
CA LEU A 66 0.11 8.98 -0.69
C LEU A 66 -1.00 9.69 -1.44
N GLU A 67 -0.65 10.73 -2.21
CA GLU A 67 -1.63 11.62 -2.83
C GLU A 67 -2.65 10.85 -3.66
N PHE A 68 -3.94 11.13 -3.47
CA PHE A 68 -4.97 10.63 -4.37
C PHE A 68 -4.88 11.34 -5.72
N GLN A 69 -4.72 10.58 -6.79
CA GLN A 69 -4.61 11.09 -8.16
C GLN A 69 -5.63 10.41 -9.08
N SER A 70 -6.04 11.07 -10.17
CA SER A 70 -6.80 10.41 -11.23
C SER A 70 -5.92 9.39 -11.97
N PHE A 71 -6.51 8.38 -12.62
CA PHE A 71 -5.77 7.29 -13.27
C PHE A 71 -4.62 7.76 -14.19
N ASN A 72 -4.90 8.75 -15.03
CA ASN A 72 -3.90 9.29 -15.95
C ASN A 72 -2.73 9.99 -15.23
N ARG A 73 -3.01 10.69 -14.12
CA ARG A 73 -1.98 11.35 -13.29
C ARG A 73 -1.19 10.32 -12.48
N ALA A 74 -1.87 9.33 -11.92
CA ALA A 74 -1.23 8.22 -11.20
C ALA A 74 -0.21 7.49 -12.08
N CYS A 75 -0.55 7.21 -13.35
CA CYS A 75 0.40 6.60 -14.29
C CYS A 75 1.64 7.47 -14.58
N GLN A 76 1.52 8.80 -14.48
CA GLN A 76 2.62 9.73 -14.69
C GLN A 76 3.49 9.89 -13.44
N ALA A 77 2.87 9.95 -12.26
CA ALA A 77 3.55 10.28 -11.02
C ALA A 77 4.11 9.08 -10.26
N VAL A 78 3.56 7.85 -10.46
CA VAL A 78 3.94 6.66 -9.66
C VAL A 78 5.44 6.38 -9.67
N ARG A 79 6.16 6.76 -10.74
CA ARG A 79 7.62 6.67 -10.82
C ARG A 79 8.36 7.58 -9.82
N HIS A 80 7.82 8.78 -9.60
CA HIS A 80 8.49 9.88 -8.89
C HIS A 80 8.01 10.02 -7.45
N GLU A 81 6.82 9.52 -7.16
CA GLU A 81 6.16 9.70 -5.86
C GLU A 81 5.89 8.38 -5.13
N GLY A 82 5.77 7.27 -5.88
CA GLY A 82 5.43 5.95 -5.32
C GLY A 82 6.61 5.20 -4.70
N PHE A 83 6.41 3.90 -4.49
CA PHE A 83 7.46 3.01 -3.98
C PHE A 83 8.60 2.86 -4.98
N ARG A 84 9.83 2.87 -4.47
CA ARG A 84 11.07 2.74 -5.24
C ARG A 84 12.09 1.92 -4.46
N THR A 85 12.93 1.22 -5.22
CA THR A 85 14.02 0.41 -4.71
C THR A 85 15.27 0.76 -5.50
N PHE A 86 16.34 1.12 -4.81
CA PHE A 86 17.64 1.44 -5.41
C PHE A 86 18.66 0.48 -4.87
N LEU A 87 19.36 -0.20 -5.76
CA LEU A 87 20.38 -1.19 -5.44
C LEU A 87 21.72 -0.71 -5.97
N ARG A 88 22.80 -0.98 -5.22
CA ARG A 88 24.16 -0.84 -5.71
C ARG A 88 24.94 -2.10 -5.40
N LEU A 89 25.43 -2.75 -6.46
CA LEU A 89 26.21 -3.98 -6.35
C LEU A 89 27.69 -3.66 -6.45
N ASP A 90 28.47 -4.08 -5.45
CA ASP A 90 29.94 -3.95 -5.40
C ASP A 90 30.43 -2.53 -5.72
N SER A 91 29.70 -1.52 -5.22
CA SER A 91 29.96 -0.09 -5.46
C SER A 91 29.87 0.33 -6.94
N GLY A 92 29.19 -0.45 -7.77
CA GLY A 92 28.90 -0.14 -9.18
C GLY A 92 27.82 0.92 -9.39
N PRO A 93 27.23 1.02 -10.59
CA PRO A 93 26.13 1.95 -10.86
C PRO A 93 24.87 1.56 -10.08
N VAL A 94 23.98 2.54 -9.86
CA VAL A 94 22.68 2.29 -9.26
C VAL A 94 21.78 1.54 -10.22
N LEU A 95 21.18 0.46 -9.74
CA LEU A 95 20.13 -0.30 -10.39
C LEU A 95 18.80 0.07 -9.73
N GLU A 96 17.77 0.33 -10.55
CA GLU A 96 16.41 0.60 -10.08
C GLU A 96 15.45 -0.43 -10.70
N PRO A 97 15.05 -1.46 -9.94
CA PRO A 97 14.11 -2.47 -10.42
C PRO A 97 12.73 -1.90 -10.74
N PHE A 98 11.98 -2.63 -11.54
CA PHE A 98 10.60 -2.35 -11.98
C PHE A 98 10.46 -1.12 -12.89
N LEU A 99 11.55 -0.60 -13.44
CA LEU A 99 11.50 0.37 -14.54
C LEU A 99 11.18 -0.33 -15.86
N ARG A 100 10.40 0.32 -16.72
CA ARG A 100 10.19 -0.16 -18.09
C ARG A 100 11.55 -0.31 -18.78
N SER A 101 11.87 -1.53 -19.20
CA SER A 101 13.19 -1.89 -19.76
C SER A 101 13.03 -2.51 -21.14
N GLU A 102 13.89 -2.13 -22.09
CA GLU A 102 14.01 -2.77 -23.41
C GLU A 102 14.99 -3.96 -23.39
N ARG A 103 15.79 -4.11 -22.31
CA ARG A 103 16.77 -5.19 -22.19
C ARG A 103 16.06 -6.54 -22.21
N GLU A 104 16.53 -7.46 -23.06
CA GLU A 104 16.03 -8.84 -23.12
C GLU A 104 16.41 -9.66 -21.88
N ALA A 105 17.44 -9.23 -21.15
CA ALA A 105 17.85 -9.83 -19.90
C ALA A 105 16.87 -9.58 -18.74
N VAL A 106 15.96 -8.60 -18.90
CA VAL A 106 14.97 -8.21 -17.89
C VAL A 106 13.60 -8.75 -18.25
N SER A 107 12.98 -9.48 -17.33
CA SER A 107 11.58 -9.87 -17.40
C SER A 107 10.84 -9.42 -16.15
N GLN A 108 9.64 -8.88 -16.32
CA GLN A 108 8.85 -8.32 -15.22
C GLN A 108 7.46 -8.92 -15.22
N ARG A 109 6.90 -9.24 -14.05
CA ARG A 109 5.53 -9.71 -13.94
C ARG A 109 4.80 -9.03 -12.79
N LEU A 110 3.51 -8.79 -13.01
CA LEU A 110 2.58 -8.30 -12.00
C LEU A 110 1.53 -9.38 -11.77
N ILE A 111 1.31 -9.74 -10.50
CA ILE A 111 0.38 -10.80 -10.08
C ILE A 111 -0.63 -10.19 -9.11
N LEU A 112 -1.92 -10.38 -9.38
CA LEU A 112 -3.03 -9.84 -8.60
C LEU A 112 -3.90 -10.95 -8.03
N SER A 113 -4.25 -10.79 -6.76
CA SER A 113 -5.32 -11.52 -6.09
C SER A 113 -6.28 -10.53 -5.42
N ALA A 114 -7.35 -11.01 -4.81
CA ALA A 114 -8.28 -10.15 -4.07
C ALA A 114 -7.61 -9.38 -2.91
N GLY A 115 -6.55 -9.94 -2.31
CA GLY A 115 -5.93 -9.38 -1.10
C GLY A 115 -4.46 -9.01 -1.24
N GLU A 116 -3.82 -9.30 -2.37
CA GLU A 116 -2.38 -9.16 -2.56
C GLU A 116 -2.04 -8.71 -3.97
N LEU A 117 -0.99 -7.91 -4.05
CA LEU A 117 -0.32 -7.55 -5.29
C LEU A 117 1.15 -7.99 -5.18
N GLU A 118 1.62 -8.75 -6.17
CA GLU A 118 3.03 -9.12 -6.27
C GLU A 118 3.64 -8.57 -7.55
N LEU A 119 4.88 -8.11 -7.44
CA LEU A 119 5.72 -7.71 -8.56
C LEU A 119 6.97 -8.57 -8.52
N HIS A 120 7.40 -9.07 -9.67
CA HIS A 120 8.66 -9.79 -9.79
C HIS A 120 9.45 -9.23 -10.94
N GLU A 121 10.75 -9.11 -10.75
CA GLU A 121 11.73 -8.79 -11.78
C GLU A 121 12.86 -9.80 -11.72
N GLU A 122 13.22 -10.37 -12.87
CA GLU A 122 14.47 -11.09 -13.05
C GLU A 122 15.37 -10.23 -13.95
N ASP A 123 16.57 -9.92 -13.48
CA ASP A 123 17.60 -9.23 -14.26
C ASP A 123 18.81 -10.15 -14.41
N ARG A 124 18.89 -10.83 -15.55
CA ARG A 124 19.94 -11.81 -15.84
C ARG A 124 21.32 -11.18 -16.00
N ASP A 125 21.41 -9.91 -16.40
CA ASP A 125 22.70 -9.21 -16.52
C ASP A 125 23.24 -8.86 -15.14
N ALA A 126 22.37 -8.41 -14.23
CA ALA A 126 22.73 -8.11 -12.84
C ALA A 126 22.90 -9.39 -12.00
N GLY A 127 22.30 -10.51 -12.44
CA GLY A 127 22.26 -11.76 -11.68
C GLY A 127 21.36 -11.66 -10.45
N LEU A 128 20.23 -10.95 -10.55
CA LEU A 128 19.30 -10.73 -9.45
C LEU A 128 17.88 -11.15 -9.79
N ALA A 129 17.18 -11.72 -8.80
CA ALA A 129 15.72 -11.77 -8.78
C ALA A 129 15.20 -10.90 -7.64
N ILE A 130 14.22 -10.05 -7.94
CA ILE A 130 13.60 -9.12 -7.00
C ILE A 130 12.10 -9.38 -6.96
N GLN A 131 11.55 -9.57 -5.76
CA GLN A 131 10.11 -9.70 -5.53
C GLN A 131 9.64 -8.62 -4.57
N VAL A 132 8.52 -7.99 -4.89
CA VAL A 132 7.77 -7.12 -3.99
C VAL A 132 6.38 -7.71 -3.79
N VAL A 133 5.94 -7.85 -2.53
CA VAL A 133 4.58 -8.28 -2.18
C VAL A 133 3.93 -7.19 -1.33
N TYR A 134 2.71 -6.81 -1.67
CA TYR A 134 1.88 -5.88 -0.92
C TYR A 134 0.65 -6.59 -0.35
N HIS A 135 0.33 -6.33 0.91
CA HIS A 135 -0.94 -6.70 1.51
C HIS A 135 -1.35 -5.71 2.61
N PRO A 136 -2.64 -5.40 2.76
CA PRO A 136 -3.10 -4.58 3.86
C PRO A 136 -2.99 -5.33 5.18
N LEU A 137 -2.93 -4.58 6.28
CA LEU A 137 -3.09 -5.09 7.63
C LEU A 137 -4.57 -5.28 7.96
N VAL A 138 -4.88 -6.31 8.74
CA VAL A 138 -6.25 -6.65 9.14
C VAL A 138 -6.33 -6.96 10.63
N ASN A 139 -7.50 -6.71 11.23
CA ASN A 139 -7.77 -6.94 12.65
C ASN A 139 -6.79 -6.24 13.61
N LEU A 140 -6.24 -5.09 13.19
CA LEU A 140 -5.34 -4.27 13.98
C LEU A 140 -5.92 -2.86 14.24
N PRO A 141 -5.57 -2.21 15.37
CA PRO A 141 -6.04 -0.88 15.74
C PRO A 141 -5.37 0.25 14.95
N VAL A 142 -4.59 -0.08 13.91
CA VAL A 142 -3.93 0.84 12.99
C VAL A 142 -4.27 0.43 11.57
N ALA A 143 -4.32 1.40 10.66
CA ALA A 143 -4.38 1.11 9.24
C ALA A 143 -2.95 0.98 8.71
N GLY A 144 -2.69 0.02 7.82
CA GLY A 144 -1.38 -0.09 7.21
C GLY A 144 -1.35 -0.96 5.97
N LEU A 145 -0.38 -0.67 5.11
CA LEU A 145 0.01 -1.47 3.97
C LEU A 145 1.38 -2.06 4.29
N ALA A 146 1.43 -3.38 4.44
CA ALA A 146 2.68 -4.11 4.54
C ALA A 146 3.24 -4.37 3.14
N ARG A 147 4.56 -4.22 3.04
CA ARG A 147 5.35 -4.44 1.84
C ARG A 147 6.51 -5.36 2.18
N ARG A 148 6.71 -6.41 1.41
CA ARG A 148 7.84 -7.33 1.54
C ARG A 148 8.69 -7.27 0.28
N LEU A 149 9.91 -6.76 0.40
CA LEU A 149 10.95 -6.84 -0.62
C LEU A 149 11.80 -8.08 -0.38
N THR A 150 12.04 -8.88 -1.41
CA THR A 150 13.00 -9.98 -1.39
C THR A 150 13.97 -9.80 -2.55
N ILE A 151 15.27 -9.84 -2.27
CA ILE A 151 16.33 -9.75 -3.27
C ILE A 151 17.15 -11.01 -3.17
N ARG A 152 17.31 -11.71 -4.30
CA ARG A 152 18.06 -12.96 -4.39
C ARG A 152 19.22 -12.83 -5.37
N ASN A 153 20.40 -13.26 -4.96
CA ASN A 153 21.56 -13.40 -5.84
C ASN A 153 21.41 -14.68 -6.67
N GLN A 154 21.24 -14.55 -7.97
CA GLN A 154 21.19 -15.66 -8.94
C GLN A 154 22.55 -15.90 -9.62
N GLY A 155 23.56 -15.08 -9.33
CA GLY A 155 24.92 -15.24 -9.81
C GLY A 155 25.69 -16.36 -9.10
N ALA A 156 26.89 -16.65 -9.63
CA ALA A 156 27.79 -17.67 -9.10
C ALA A 156 28.81 -17.14 -8.07
N ALA A 157 28.84 -15.82 -7.82
CA ALA A 157 29.77 -15.18 -6.90
C ALA A 157 29.03 -14.37 -5.82
N PRO A 158 29.61 -14.23 -4.61
CA PRO A 158 29.07 -13.34 -3.59
C PRO A 158 29.04 -11.90 -4.10
N ARG A 159 28.01 -11.14 -3.72
CA ARG A 159 27.84 -9.73 -4.13
C ARG A 159 27.63 -8.86 -2.89
N ARG A 160 28.36 -7.76 -2.77
CA ARG A 160 28.09 -6.72 -1.77
C ARG A 160 26.91 -5.88 -2.27
N LEU A 161 25.82 -5.87 -1.51
CA LEU A 161 24.59 -5.17 -1.84
C LEU A 161 24.37 -4.01 -0.88
N GLU A 162 24.22 -2.82 -1.43
CA GLU A 162 23.62 -1.66 -0.76
C GLU A 162 22.19 -1.47 -1.29
N CYS A 163 21.21 -1.32 -0.40
CA CYS A 163 19.81 -1.17 -0.76
C CYS A 163 19.17 0.03 -0.05
N LEU A 164 18.41 0.83 -0.81
CA LEU A 164 17.45 1.81 -0.33
C LEU A 164 16.07 1.46 -0.85
N ASP A 165 15.11 1.32 0.04
CA ASP A 165 13.78 0.85 -0.32
C ASP A 165 12.68 1.56 0.47
N GLY A 166 11.67 2.07 -0.23
CA GLY A 166 10.59 2.83 0.40
C GLY A 166 9.84 3.72 -0.56
N VAL A 167 9.23 4.80 -0.07
CA VAL A 167 8.37 5.69 -0.85
C VAL A 167 9.01 7.07 -1.04
N ALA A 168 8.96 7.56 -2.29
CA ALA A 168 9.62 8.81 -2.67
C ALA A 168 8.92 10.06 -2.14
N ARG A 169 7.61 10.01 -1.93
CA ARG A 169 6.84 11.13 -1.38
C ARG A 169 5.74 10.63 -0.44
N LEU A 170 5.76 11.11 0.80
CA LEU A 170 4.79 10.76 1.84
C LEU A 170 4.14 12.04 2.36
N LEU A 171 2.81 12.09 2.40
CA LEU A 171 2.05 13.21 2.93
C LEU A 171 1.86 13.06 4.45
N PRO A 172 2.28 14.06 5.25
CA PRO A 172 2.02 14.05 6.69
C PRO A 172 0.53 14.08 7.04
N TYR A 173 0.18 13.46 8.18
CA TYR A 173 -1.18 13.53 8.71
C TYR A 173 -1.62 14.98 8.96
N GLY A 174 -2.84 15.30 8.54
CA GLY A 174 -3.42 16.66 8.54
C GLY A 174 -3.34 17.38 7.20
N VAL A 175 -2.67 16.81 6.20
CA VAL A 175 -2.62 17.33 4.83
C VAL A 175 -3.80 16.77 4.02
N ASN A 176 -4.72 17.63 3.59
CA ASN A 176 -5.89 17.27 2.78
C ASN A 176 -5.65 17.53 1.28
N GLN A 177 -6.66 17.30 0.43
CA GLN A 177 -6.49 17.52 -1.01
C GLN A 177 -6.25 18.99 -1.37
N ASP A 178 -6.97 19.89 -0.72
CA ASP A 178 -6.88 21.32 -1.03
C ASP A 178 -5.50 21.88 -0.69
N HIS A 179 -4.91 21.43 0.42
CA HIS A 179 -3.55 21.77 0.81
C HIS A 179 -2.54 21.40 -0.28
N VAL A 180 -2.63 20.18 -0.82
CA VAL A 180 -1.68 19.69 -1.84
C VAL A 180 -1.89 20.37 -3.19
N LYS A 181 -3.12 20.77 -3.52
CA LYS A 181 -3.45 21.34 -4.83
C LYS A 181 -3.30 22.85 -4.90
N PHE A 182 -3.71 23.57 -3.86
CA PHE A 182 -3.89 25.02 -3.92
C PHE A 182 -2.94 25.79 -2.99
N THR A 183 -2.45 25.16 -1.92
CA THR A 183 -1.54 25.82 -0.94
C THR A 183 -0.28 25.00 -0.66
N ALA A 184 0.19 24.22 -1.65
CA ALA A 184 1.26 23.22 -1.50
C ALA A 184 2.53 23.76 -0.82
N ARG A 185 2.99 24.95 -1.23
CA ARG A 185 4.20 25.56 -0.66
C ARG A 185 4.00 26.08 0.77
N HIS A 186 2.78 26.52 1.09
CA HIS A 186 2.44 26.99 2.43
C HIS A 186 2.33 25.80 3.40
N ILE A 187 1.57 24.76 3.02
CA ILE A 187 1.39 23.58 3.88
C ILE A 187 2.72 22.86 4.14
N GLU A 188 3.64 22.88 3.18
CA GLU A 188 4.97 22.29 3.33
C GLU A 188 5.74 22.87 4.53
N ALA A 189 5.63 24.18 4.79
CA ALA A 189 6.24 24.83 5.97
C ALA A 189 5.64 24.33 7.31
N MET A 190 4.50 23.64 7.29
CA MET A 190 3.84 23.09 8.46
C MET A 190 4.13 21.59 8.64
N MET A 191 4.69 20.93 7.63
CA MET A 191 5.06 19.52 7.68
C MET A 191 6.22 19.28 8.66
N GLY A 192 6.16 18.13 9.34
CA GLY A 192 7.21 17.70 10.25
C GLY A 192 7.25 16.18 10.42
N VAL A 193 8.45 15.68 10.70
CA VAL A 193 8.74 14.28 11.01
C VAL A 193 9.26 14.21 12.44
N ARG A 194 8.63 13.39 13.28
CA ARG A 194 9.07 13.12 14.65
C ARG A 194 9.26 11.64 14.85
N PHE A 195 10.28 11.25 15.60
CA PHE A 195 10.47 9.85 15.95
C PHE A 195 9.71 9.52 17.24
N HIS A 196 8.95 8.43 17.21
CA HIS A 196 8.21 7.90 18.34
C HIS A 196 8.32 6.38 18.34
N ALA A 197 8.65 5.78 19.49
CA ALA A 197 8.92 4.34 19.59
C ALA A 197 9.93 3.82 18.53
N GLY A 198 10.93 4.64 18.18
CA GLY A 198 11.96 4.29 17.19
C GLY A 198 11.58 4.50 15.72
N VAL A 199 10.32 4.82 15.40
CA VAL A 199 9.83 4.96 14.02
C VAL A 199 9.42 6.39 13.68
N PRO A 200 9.55 6.86 12.42
CA PRO A 200 9.09 8.18 12.01
C PRO A 200 7.56 8.27 11.98
N LEU A 201 7.06 9.32 12.62
CA LEU A 201 5.69 9.84 12.55
C LEU A 201 5.67 11.12 11.73
N PHE A 202 4.87 11.10 10.67
CA PHE A 202 4.67 12.20 9.74
C PHE A 202 3.34 12.89 10.06
N ARG A 203 3.40 14.12 10.58
CA ARG A 203 2.23 14.94 10.87
C ARG A 203 2.53 16.42 10.76
N LEU A 204 1.51 17.23 10.54
CA LEU A 204 1.66 18.68 10.66
C LEU A 204 2.06 19.06 12.09
N LYS A 205 2.92 20.08 12.23
CA LYS A 205 3.35 20.61 13.52
C LYS A 205 2.20 21.24 14.32
N GLN A 206 1.18 21.70 13.61
CA GLN A 206 -0.04 22.31 14.14
C GLN A 206 -1.19 22.10 13.15
N SER A 207 -2.44 22.31 13.59
CA SER A 207 -3.59 22.34 12.69
C SER A 207 -3.39 23.37 11.58
N ALA A 208 -3.77 23.01 10.35
CA ALA A 208 -3.79 23.92 9.20
C ALA A 208 -5.13 24.66 9.02
N ALA A 209 -6.09 24.44 9.92
CA ALA A 209 -7.33 25.21 9.94
C ALA A 209 -7.03 26.67 10.33
N ASP A 210 -7.66 27.61 9.63
CA ASP A 210 -7.65 29.03 9.96
C ASP A 210 -8.61 29.32 11.13
N ASP A 211 -8.25 28.79 12.30
CA ASP A 211 -9.01 28.92 13.56
C ASP A 211 -8.11 29.51 14.64
N GLU A 212 -8.68 30.30 15.55
CA GLU A 212 -7.98 30.94 16.67
C GLU A 212 -7.44 29.92 17.68
N ARG A 213 -7.90 28.65 17.60
CA ARG A 213 -7.50 27.56 18.50
C ARG A 213 -6.56 26.57 17.81
N ILE A 214 -5.31 26.55 18.27
CA ILE A 214 -4.33 25.53 17.87
C ILE A 214 -4.66 24.21 18.58
N ALA A 215 -5.32 23.29 17.87
CA ALA A 215 -5.45 21.91 18.33
C ALA A 215 -4.14 21.13 18.06
N LYS A 216 -3.65 20.39 19.06
CA LYS A 216 -2.57 19.41 18.86
C LYS A 216 -3.13 18.20 18.11
N LEU A 217 -2.47 17.81 17.03
CA LEU A 217 -2.75 16.55 16.34
C LEU A 217 -2.20 15.38 17.17
N SER A 218 -3.01 14.35 17.38
CA SER A 218 -2.60 13.06 17.97
C SER A 218 -2.49 12.02 16.86
N GLY A 219 -1.60 11.05 17.04
CA GLY A 219 -1.33 10.04 16.04
C GLY A 219 -0.59 10.64 14.85
N GLY A 220 -0.68 9.94 13.72
CA GLY A 220 -0.08 10.38 12.47
C GLY A 220 0.12 9.25 11.48
N ASN A 221 0.61 9.63 10.32
CA ASN A 221 1.10 8.66 9.34
C ASN A 221 2.44 8.16 9.82
N PHE A 222 2.75 6.88 9.63
CA PHE A 222 4.00 6.27 10.07
C PHE A 222 4.63 5.44 8.97
N TYR A 223 5.93 5.23 9.09
CA TYR A 223 6.70 4.27 8.30
C TYR A 223 7.59 3.48 9.25
N LEU A 224 7.67 2.16 9.05
CA LEU A 224 8.63 1.32 9.75
C LEU A 224 9.18 0.27 8.79
N ALA A 225 10.34 -0.28 9.12
CA ALA A 225 10.96 -1.34 8.36
C ALA A 225 11.67 -2.34 9.28
N LEU A 226 11.71 -3.60 8.87
CA LEU A 226 12.35 -4.69 9.60
C LEU A 226 13.21 -5.54 8.66
N GLN A 227 14.43 -5.83 9.12
CA GLN A 227 15.36 -6.78 8.53
C GLN A 227 15.88 -7.63 9.69
N ASP A 228 15.23 -8.78 9.92
CA ASP A 228 15.26 -9.57 11.16
C ASP A 228 14.76 -8.81 12.41
N ASP A 229 15.31 -7.63 12.68
CA ASP A 229 14.91 -6.69 13.73
C ASP A 229 14.34 -5.39 13.14
N LEU A 230 13.69 -4.58 13.99
CA LEU A 230 13.24 -3.24 13.62
C LEU A 230 14.44 -2.35 13.29
N LEU A 231 14.42 -1.72 12.11
CA LEU A 231 15.48 -0.80 11.71
C LEU A 231 15.51 0.46 12.57
N GLY A 232 16.73 0.89 12.91
CA GLY A 232 16.98 2.09 13.70
C GLY A 232 16.73 3.38 12.91
N LYS A 233 16.63 4.50 13.63
CA LYS A 233 16.49 5.85 13.04
C LYS A 233 17.60 6.18 12.04
N ASP A 234 18.81 5.72 12.31
CA ASP A 234 20.02 5.88 11.49
C ASP A 234 20.01 5.05 10.20
N GLN A 235 19.07 4.11 10.07
CA GLN A 235 18.83 3.33 8.86
C GLN A 235 17.60 3.81 8.09
N LEU A 236 16.96 4.89 8.53
CA LEU A 236 15.76 5.44 7.91
C LEU A 236 16.05 6.81 7.30
N VAL A 237 15.67 6.97 6.04
CA VAL A 237 15.80 8.21 5.28
C VAL A 237 14.41 8.81 5.09
N VAL A 238 14.18 9.99 5.65
CA VAL A 238 12.91 10.73 5.60
C VAL A 238 13.03 12.06 4.85
N ASP A 239 14.25 12.51 4.58
CA ASP A 239 14.52 13.70 3.78
C ASP A 239 14.86 13.32 2.32
N PRO A 240 14.04 13.70 1.33
CA PRO A 240 14.34 13.38 -0.06
C PRO A 240 15.65 14.01 -0.57
N GLU A 241 16.09 15.15 -0.04
CA GLU A 241 17.32 15.81 -0.53
C GLU A 241 18.58 14.98 -0.23
N VAL A 242 18.65 14.32 0.92
CA VAL A 242 19.84 13.50 1.25
C VAL A 242 19.97 12.28 0.35
N LEU A 243 18.86 11.82 -0.25
CA LEU A 243 18.82 10.70 -1.18
C LEU A 243 18.97 11.14 -2.65
N PHE A 244 18.13 12.07 -3.08
CA PHE A 244 18.02 12.49 -4.46
C PHE A 244 18.96 13.63 -4.82
N GLY A 245 19.51 14.36 -3.85
CA GLY A 245 20.26 15.59 -4.09
C GLY A 245 19.40 16.77 -4.54
N ASP A 246 18.09 16.55 -4.67
CA ASP A 246 17.07 17.55 -4.99
C ASP A 246 15.74 17.13 -4.31
N PRO A 247 15.12 17.99 -3.50
CA PRO A 247 13.89 17.65 -2.78
C PRO A 247 12.61 17.64 -3.64
N PHE A 248 12.68 17.93 -4.95
CA PHE A 248 11.48 18.12 -5.77
C PHE A 248 11.30 17.09 -6.90
N GLN A 249 12.34 16.79 -7.69
CA GLN A 249 12.14 16.03 -8.93
C GLN A 249 12.19 14.51 -8.75
N HIS A 250 12.90 14.04 -7.72
CA HIS A 250 13.07 12.61 -7.41
C HIS A 250 13.35 11.74 -8.65
N LEU A 251 14.12 12.22 -9.64
CA LEU A 251 14.31 11.47 -10.89
C LEU A 251 15.30 10.31 -10.70
N HIS A 252 16.44 10.61 -10.10
CA HIS A 252 17.55 9.69 -9.88
C HIS A 252 18.13 9.94 -8.48
N PRO A 253 18.52 8.90 -7.73
CA PRO A 253 19.06 9.07 -6.37
C PRO A 253 20.54 9.52 -6.44
N TRP A 254 20.78 10.78 -6.85
CA TRP A 254 22.13 11.29 -7.14
C TRP A 254 23.10 11.17 -5.97
N SER A 255 22.63 11.42 -4.74
CA SER A 255 23.46 11.30 -3.54
C SER A 255 23.86 9.84 -3.30
N PHE A 256 22.91 8.91 -3.42
CA PHE A 256 23.18 7.47 -3.32
C PHE A 256 24.12 6.99 -4.42
N ALA A 257 23.90 7.41 -5.67
CA ALA A 257 24.74 7.04 -6.79
C ALA A 257 26.19 7.48 -6.60
N ARG A 258 26.41 8.70 -6.07
CA ARG A 258 27.74 9.26 -5.86
C ARG A 258 28.45 8.72 -4.63
N ALA A 259 27.74 8.58 -3.51
CA ALA A 259 28.36 8.37 -2.21
C ALA A 259 27.92 7.09 -1.49
N GLY A 260 26.98 6.33 -2.05
CA GLY A 260 26.47 5.10 -1.44
C GLY A 260 25.62 5.30 -0.21
N LEU A 261 25.36 4.21 0.50
CA LEU A 261 24.64 4.26 1.76
C LEU A 261 25.40 5.05 2.82
N ALA A 262 26.72 4.86 2.91
CA ALA A 262 27.54 5.60 3.86
C ALA A 262 27.37 7.13 3.70
N GLY A 263 27.37 7.62 2.45
CA GLY A 263 27.11 9.03 2.16
C GLY A 263 25.72 9.48 2.56
N VAL A 264 24.68 8.74 2.15
CA VAL A 264 23.28 9.07 2.45
C VAL A 264 22.99 9.07 3.95
N LEU A 265 23.45 8.05 4.68
CA LEU A 265 23.17 7.90 6.11
C LEU A 265 24.00 8.83 7.00
N SER A 266 25.15 9.31 6.52
CA SER A 266 25.96 10.30 7.23
C SER A 266 25.44 11.74 7.10
N ALA A 267 24.56 12.00 6.12
CA ALA A 267 24.03 13.32 5.86
C ALA A 267 22.99 13.72 6.93
N GLU A 268 23.02 15.00 7.32
CA GLU A 268 22.00 15.56 8.21
C GLU A 268 20.66 15.67 7.46
N GLN A 269 19.61 15.08 8.03
CA GLN A 269 18.28 15.06 7.43
C GLN A 269 17.43 16.23 7.92
N GLN A 270 16.79 16.95 7.00
CA GLN A 270 15.81 17.97 7.33
C GLN A 270 14.46 17.33 7.68
N LEU A 271 14.06 17.45 8.95
CA LEU A 271 12.83 16.83 9.47
C LEU A 271 11.59 17.73 9.39
N ASP A 272 11.76 19.01 9.10
CA ASP A 272 10.70 20.01 9.12
C ASP A 272 10.65 20.82 7.81
N ASN A 273 9.49 21.40 7.51
CA ASN A 273 9.32 22.38 6.42
C ASN A 273 9.59 21.82 5.01
N ARG A 274 9.47 20.51 4.83
CA ARG A 274 9.69 19.81 3.57
C ARG A 274 8.73 18.64 3.46
N THR A 275 8.28 18.37 2.24
CA THR A 275 7.54 17.14 1.95
C THR A 275 8.47 15.95 2.11
N PRO A 276 8.20 15.03 3.06
CA PRO A 276 9.12 13.96 3.38
C PRO A 276 9.04 12.80 2.38
N CYS A 277 10.08 11.97 2.39
CA CYS A 277 10.06 10.61 1.86
C CYS A 277 10.08 9.61 3.02
N ALA A 278 10.08 8.31 2.73
CA ALA A 278 10.36 7.30 3.76
C ALA A 278 11.03 6.08 3.13
N PHE A 279 12.34 5.93 3.36
CA PHE A 279 13.16 4.81 2.89
C PHE A 279 13.83 4.12 4.06
N ALA A 280 13.99 2.81 3.91
CA ALA A 280 14.83 1.96 4.71
C ALA A 280 16.14 1.69 3.96
N ALA A 281 17.25 1.71 4.69
CA ALA A 281 18.58 1.51 4.17
C ALA A 281 19.24 0.30 4.85
N PHE A 282 19.82 -0.59 4.05
CA PHE A 282 20.64 -1.68 4.57
C PHE A 282 21.75 -2.09 3.61
N GLU A 283 22.83 -2.60 4.17
CA GLU A 283 23.94 -3.17 3.43
C GLU A 283 24.16 -4.62 3.87
N THR A 284 24.43 -5.52 2.91
CA THR A 284 24.76 -6.92 3.21
C THR A 284 25.63 -7.54 2.13
N THR A 285 26.17 -8.74 2.37
CA THR A 285 26.78 -9.59 1.34
C THR A 285 25.86 -10.75 1.05
N LEU A 286 25.44 -10.88 -0.21
CA LEU A 286 24.59 -11.97 -0.68
C LEU A 286 25.45 -13.06 -1.33
N GLU A 287 25.52 -14.20 -0.67
CA GLU A 287 26.12 -15.41 -1.22
C GLU A 287 25.35 -15.92 -2.47
N PRO A 288 25.98 -16.70 -3.36
CA PRO A 288 25.30 -17.32 -4.49
C PRO A 288 24.05 -18.10 -4.07
N GLY A 289 22.90 -17.77 -4.65
CA GLY A 289 21.62 -18.39 -4.36
C GLY A 289 20.92 -17.90 -3.09
N ALA A 290 21.59 -17.13 -2.23
CA ALA A 290 21.03 -16.57 -1.00
C ALA A 290 20.10 -15.39 -1.30
N GLU A 291 19.18 -15.15 -0.37
CA GLU A 291 18.21 -14.06 -0.43
C GLU A 291 18.20 -13.26 0.87
N ILE A 292 17.78 -11.99 0.75
CA ILE A 292 17.52 -11.11 1.87
C ILE A 292 16.10 -10.56 1.75
N THR A 293 15.42 -10.43 2.88
CA THR A 293 14.07 -9.89 2.95
C THR A 293 14.05 -8.63 3.80
N LEU A 294 13.39 -7.60 3.29
CA LEU A 294 13.05 -6.39 4.02
C LEU A 294 11.52 -6.30 4.08
N TYR A 295 10.97 -6.19 5.29
CA TYR A 295 9.58 -5.81 5.47
C TYR A 295 9.50 -4.31 5.73
N SER A 296 8.50 -3.63 5.18
CA SER A 296 8.14 -2.27 5.56
C SER A 296 6.64 -2.12 5.68
N VAL A 297 6.22 -1.18 6.53
CA VAL A 297 4.80 -0.85 6.72
C VAL A 297 4.65 0.66 6.66
N ILE A 298 3.79 1.13 5.76
CA ILE A 298 3.30 2.49 5.73
C ILE A 298 1.85 2.50 6.21
N GLY A 299 1.49 3.43 7.10
CA GLY A 299 0.17 3.39 7.71
C GLY A 299 -0.21 4.62 8.49
N ASN A 300 -1.33 4.54 9.19
CA ASN A 300 -1.85 5.59 10.06
C ASN A 300 -2.29 5.00 11.40
N GLY A 301 -1.92 5.68 12.48
CA GLY A 301 -2.47 5.45 13.81
C GLY A 301 -3.17 6.71 14.31
N ALA A 302 -4.38 6.56 14.88
CA ALA A 302 -5.14 7.69 15.41
C ALA A 302 -4.52 8.27 16.70
N THR A 303 -3.66 7.51 17.38
CA THR A 303 -2.90 7.96 18.55
C THR A 303 -1.47 7.43 18.53
N ASP A 304 -0.55 8.19 19.14
CA ASP A 304 0.86 7.79 19.30
C ASP A 304 0.96 6.43 20.05
N ARG A 305 0.04 6.17 21.00
CA ARG A 305 -0.07 4.90 21.73
C ARG A 305 -0.35 3.71 20.81
N GLN A 306 -1.30 3.84 19.86
CA GLN A 306 -1.61 2.77 18.91
C GLN A 306 -0.39 2.44 18.05
N VAL A 307 0.38 3.45 17.62
CA VAL A 307 1.63 3.21 16.88
C VAL A 307 2.64 2.47 17.76
N SER A 308 2.85 2.88 19.02
CA SER A 308 3.73 2.16 19.95
C SER A 308 3.34 0.68 20.14
N GLN A 309 2.05 0.41 20.28
CA GLN A 309 1.53 -0.96 20.41
C GLN A 309 1.77 -1.76 19.14
N PHE A 310 1.56 -1.16 17.97
CA PHE A 310 1.82 -1.78 16.68
C PHE A 310 3.32 -2.08 16.48
N VAL A 311 4.21 -1.14 16.81
CA VAL A 311 5.67 -1.35 16.76
C VAL A 311 6.10 -2.52 17.65
N THR A 312 5.48 -2.69 18.82
CA THR A 312 5.75 -3.83 19.69
C THR A 312 5.28 -5.16 19.08
N LEU A 313 4.12 -5.15 18.42
CA LEU A 313 3.55 -6.33 17.78
C LEU A 313 4.38 -6.79 16.57
N VAL A 314 4.82 -5.88 15.69
CA VAL A 314 5.54 -6.27 14.47
C VAL A 314 6.94 -6.84 14.72
N GLN A 315 7.52 -6.56 15.90
CA GLN A 315 8.80 -7.14 16.32
C GLN A 315 8.66 -8.61 16.76
N GLN A 316 7.43 -9.13 16.90
CA GLN A 316 7.25 -10.55 17.14
C GLN A 316 7.61 -11.34 15.88
N PRO A 317 8.41 -12.43 15.99
CA PRO A 317 8.80 -13.23 14.84
C PRO A 317 7.59 -13.67 14.00
N GLY A 318 7.64 -13.41 12.69
CA GLY A 318 6.59 -13.80 11.76
C GLY A 318 5.30 -12.98 11.82
N ALA A 319 5.22 -11.90 12.62
CA ALA A 319 3.98 -11.12 12.78
C ALA A 319 3.41 -10.59 11.46
N LEU A 320 4.25 -10.10 10.54
CA LEU A 320 3.80 -9.59 9.24
C LEU A 320 3.39 -10.71 8.26
N GLU A 321 4.04 -11.88 8.34
CA GLU A 321 3.61 -13.04 7.55
C GLU A 321 2.28 -13.60 8.07
N GLN A 322 2.07 -13.60 9.39
CA GLN A 322 0.77 -13.91 9.98
C GLN A 322 -0.30 -12.93 9.51
N GLN A 323 -0.01 -11.63 9.51
CA GLN A 323 -0.94 -10.61 8.99
C GLN A 323 -1.28 -10.81 7.50
N ARG A 324 -0.34 -11.31 6.70
CA ARG A 324 -0.59 -11.70 5.32
C ARG A 324 -1.59 -12.85 5.23
N GLN A 325 -1.42 -13.88 6.06
CA GLN A 325 -2.34 -15.02 6.14
C GLN A 325 -3.72 -14.60 6.64
N ASP A 326 -3.78 -13.76 7.67
CA ASP A 326 -5.01 -13.23 8.24
C ASP A 326 -5.79 -12.43 7.18
N ASN A 327 -5.09 -11.61 6.37
CA ASN A 327 -5.70 -10.87 5.26
C ASN A 327 -6.35 -11.80 4.23
N ARG A 328 -5.65 -12.87 3.82
CA ARG A 328 -6.23 -13.88 2.93
C ARG A 328 -7.46 -14.52 3.55
N GLN A 329 -7.39 -14.88 4.83
CA GLN A 329 -8.49 -15.53 5.55
C GLN A 329 -9.72 -14.62 5.64
N VAL A 330 -9.55 -13.33 5.97
CA VAL A 330 -10.65 -12.35 6.02
C VAL A 330 -11.38 -12.29 4.68
N LEU A 331 -10.65 -12.26 3.56
CA LEU A 331 -11.26 -12.20 2.23
C LEU A 331 -11.83 -13.56 1.79
N SER A 332 -11.20 -14.67 2.15
CA SER A 332 -11.72 -16.03 1.89
C SER A 332 -13.06 -16.23 2.61
N GLN A 333 -13.19 -15.84 3.88
CA GLN A 333 -14.44 -15.93 4.64
C GLN A 333 -15.60 -15.17 3.99
N ILE A 334 -15.31 -14.07 3.29
CA ILE A 334 -16.32 -13.31 2.54
C ILE A 334 -16.65 -14.03 1.23
N THR A 335 -15.63 -14.35 0.42
CA THR A 335 -15.81 -14.94 -0.92
C THR A 335 -16.39 -16.36 -0.88
N GLU A 336 -16.11 -17.14 0.16
CA GLU A 336 -16.64 -18.49 0.36
C GLU A 336 -18.17 -18.53 0.57
N ARG A 337 -18.81 -17.40 0.94
CA ARG A 337 -20.27 -17.30 0.98
C ARG A 337 -20.92 -17.49 -0.39
N ALA A 338 -20.18 -17.24 -1.47
CA ALA A 338 -20.58 -17.48 -2.85
C ALA A 338 -19.69 -18.56 -3.52
N LEU A 339 -19.21 -19.55 -2.73
CA LEU A 339 -18.38 -20.63 -3.23
C LEU A 339 -19.03 -21.30 -4.44
N THR A 340 -18.28 -21.30 -5.54
CA THR A 340 -18.69 -21.90 -6.80
C THR A 340 -17.65 -22.94 -7.20
N VAL A 341 -18.10 -24.15 -7.55
CA VAL A 341 -17.24 -25.25 -8.00
C VAL A 341 -17.79 -25.78 -9.31
N SER A 342 -17.06 -25.51 -10.40
CA SER A 342 -17.44 -25.92 -11.75
C SER A 342 -16.26 -26.53 -12.50
N SER A 343 -16.49 -26.91 -13.77
CA SER A 343 -15.44 -27.34 -14.69
C SER A 343 -14.58 -26.18 -15.21
N ASP A 344 -14.97 -24.92 -14.96
CA ASP A 344 -14.21 -23.73 -15.38
C ASP A 344 -13.76 -22.91 -14.17
N LYS A 345 -12.47 -23.00 -13.83
CA LYS A 345 -11.88 -22.29 -12.69
C LYS A 345 -11.93 -20.76 -12.82
N ARG A 346 -12.01 -20.24 -14.04
CA ARG A 346 -12.20 -18.80 -14.27
C ARG A 346 -13.58 -18.35 -13.82
N PHE A 347 -14.60 -19.19 -14.05
CA PHE A 347 -15.95 -18.92 -13.61
C PHE A 347 -16.06 -18.99 -12.07
N ASP A 348 -15.45 -20.00 -11.46
CA ASP A 348 -15.38 -20.14 -10.00
C ASP A 348 -14.76 -18.88 -9.34
N ALA A 349 -13.62 -18.42 -9.86
CA ALA A 349 -12.92 -17.22 -9.36
C ALA A 349 -13.72 -15.93 -9.61
N TYR A 350 -14.36 -15.81 -10.77
CA TYR A 350 -15.22 -14.68 -11.12
C TYR A 350 -16.39 -14.54 -10.13
N CYS A 351 -17.06 -15.63 -9.77
CA CYS A 351 -18.16 -15.61 -8.81
C CYS A 351 -17.73 -15.10 -7.42
N GLY A 352 -16.57 -15.56 -6.94
CA GLY A 352 -16.00 -15.08 -5.68
C GLY A 352 -15.68 -13.58 -5.70
N GLN A 353 -15.04 -13.10 -6.77
CA GLN A 353 -14.73 -11.68 -6.93
C GLN A 353 -16.00 -10.81 -7.07
N ASP A 354 -16.98 -11.24 -7.86
CA ASP A 354 -18.25 -10.52 -8.02
C ASP A 354 -19.00 -10.38 -6.68
N PHE A 355 -18.99 -11.43 -5.85
CA PHE A 355 -19.55 -11.36 -4.50
C PHE A 355 -18.77 -10.39 -3.59
N LEU A 356 -17.44 -10.41 -3.64
CA LEU A 356 -16.60 -9.46 -2.89
C LEU A 356 -16.89 -8.01 -3.31
N ASP A 357 -17.01 -7.74 -4.61
CA ASP A 357 -17.35 -6.42 -5.14
C ASP A 357 -18.75 -5.98 -4.71
N ASN A 358 -19.70 -6.92 -4.64
CA ASN A 358 -21.03 -6.66 -4.10
C ASN A 358 -20.98 -6.27 -2.62
N VAL A 359 -20.19 -6.98 -1.82
CA VAL A 359 -19.97 -6.69 -0.39
C VAL A 359 -19.27 -5.35 -0.19
N MET A 360 -18.24 -5.02 -0.98
CA MET A 360 -17.56 -3.73 -0.87
C MET A 360 -18.51 -2.55 -1.11
N ARG A 361 -19.48 -2.67 -2.02
CA ARG A 361 -20.39 -1.57 -2.36
C ARG A 361 -21.67 -1.54 -1.50
N GLY A 362 -22.23 -2.70 -1.20
CA GLY A 362 -23.49 -2.86 -0.45
C GLY A 362 -23.32 -3.12 1.05
N GLY A 363 -22.16 -3.63 1.43
CA GLY A 363 -21.85 -4.14 2.76
C GLY A 363 -22.22 -5.61 2.92
N MET A 364 -21.66 -6.24 3.95
CA MET A 364 -22.05 -7.58 4.40
C MET A 364 -22.89 -7.45 5.68
N PRO A 365 -24.07 -8.07 5.77
CA PRO A 365 -24.91 -7.99 6.95
C PRO A 365 -24.33 -8.80 8.12
N LEU A 366 -24.49 -8.26 9.32
CA LEU A 366 -24.26 -8.91 10.60
C LEU A 366 -25.58 -8.86 11.38
N ALA A 367 -26.13 -10.03 11.70
CA ALA A 367 -27.29 -10.12 12.58
C ALA A 367 -26.84 -9.97 14.04
N LEU A 368 -27.21 -8.86 14.68
CA LEU A 368 -27.01 -8.62 16.10
C LEU A 368 -28.28 -9.07 16.83
N SER A 369 -28.15 -10.09 17.68
CA SER A 369 -29.25 -10.61 18.48
C SER A 369 -29.12 -10.13 19.93
N ASN A 370 -30.05 -9.27 20.34
CA ASN A 370 -30.42 -9.09 21.74
C ASN A 370 -31.92 -9.34 21.81
N GLU A 371 -32.35 -10.54 22.19
CA GLU A 371 -33.76 -10.88 22.46
C GLU A 371 -34.45 -9.73 23.23
N PRO A 372 -35.60 -9.20 22.78
CA PRO A 372 -36.47 -9.62 21.65
C PRO A 372 -36.23 -8.88 20.31
N ASN A 373 -35.14 -8.11 20.17
CA ASN A 373 -34.87 -7.24 19.02
C ASN A 373 -33.67 -7.74 18.18
N ARG A 374 -33.94 -8.45 17.09
CA ARG A 374 -32.92 -8.74 16.05
C ARG A 374 -32.70 -7.48 15.21
N ARG A 375 -31.45 -7.03 15.08
CA ARG A 375 -31.09 -5.90 14.22
C ARG A 375 -30.01 -6.33 13.24
N VAL A 376 -30.14 -5.90 11.98
CA VAL A 376 -29.11 -6.12 10.95
C VAL A 376 -28.22 -4.88 10.89
N PHE A 377 -26.91 -5.11 11.00
CA PHE A 377 -25.89 -4.07 10.84
C PHE A 377 -24.98 -4.45 9.67
N TYR A 378 -24.70 -3.53 8.75
CA TYR A 378 -23.84 -3.83 7.60
C TYR A 378 -22.39 -3.43 7.87
N VAL A 379 -21.42 -4.24 7.47
CA VAL A 379 -19.99 -3.87 7.51
C VAL A 379 -19.42 -3.78 6.10
N HIS A 380 -18.26 -3.15 5.96
CA HIS A 380 -17.42 -3.12 4.76
C HIS A 380 -17.94 -2.27 3.58
N SER A 381 -19.17 -1.78 3.63
CA SER A 381 -19.75 -0.97 2.54
C SER A 381 -19.01 0.35 2.36
N ARG A 382 -18.77 0.76 1.12
CA ARG A 382 -18.34 2.12 0.77
C ARG A 382 -18.72 2.49 -0.66
N GLN A 383 -18.74 3.79 -0.94
CA GLN A 383 -19.00 4.31 -2.28
C GLN A 383 -17.84 3.94 -3.21
N ASN A 384 -18.19 3.59 -4.46
CA ASN A 384 -17.26 3.13 -5.49
C ASN A 384 -16.50 4.29 -6.18
N GLY A 385 -15.85 5.15 -5.38
CA GLY A 385 -14.84 6.06 -5.90
C GLY A 385 -13.51 5.35 -6.03
N ASP A 386 -12.80 5.61 -7.13
CA ASP A 386 -11.51 5.01 -7.46
C ASP A 386 -10.75 5.94 -8.42
N LEU A 387 -9.62 5.50 -8.99
CA LEU A 387 -8.80 6.34 -9.87
C LEU A 387 -9.49 6.69 -11.20
N GLU A 388 -10.43 5.87 -11.66
CA GLU A 388 -11.20 6.07 -12.91
C GLU A 388 -12.52 6.79 -12.66
N ARG A 389 -13.04 6.70 -11.43
CA ARG A 389 -14.19 7.44 -10.90
C ARG A 389 -13.74 8.48 -9.89
N ASP A 390 -12.75 9.26 -10.29
CA ASP A 390 -12.10 10.30 -9.48
C ASP A 390 -13.05 11.42 -9.04
N TYR A 391 -14.20 11.57 -9.72
CA TYR A 391 -15.29 12.47 -9.35
C TYR A 391 -16.17 11.99 -8.18
N HIS A 392 -16.13 10.70 -7.82
CA HIS A 392 -16.83 10.20 -6.63
C HIS A 392 -16.02 10.49 -5.37
N TYR A 393 -16.60 11.22 -4.42
CA TYR A 393 -16.05 11.33 -3.07
C TYR A 393 -16.49 10.11 -2.25
N PHE A 394 -15.54 9.28 -1.82
CA PHE A 394 -15.81 8.09 -1.03
C PHE A 394 -15.42 8.32 0.42
N VAL A 395 -16.10 7.63 1.32
CA VAL A 395 -15.74 7.55 2.75
C VAL A 395 -15.66 6.08 3.14
N LEU A 396 -14.58 5.71 3.82
CA LEU A 396 -14.24 4.42 4.37
C LEU A 396 -13.80 4.63 5.82
N GLU A 397 -14.76 4.69 6.74
CA GLU A 397 -14.51 5.16 8.10
C GLU A 397 -13.41 4.33 8.80
N PRO A 398 -12.38 4.97 9.39
CA PRO A 398 -11.27 4.27 10.05
C PRO A 398 -11.69 3.80 11.43
N THR A 399 -12.68 2.93 11.50
CA THR A 399 -13.23 2.35 12.73
C THR A 399 -13.37 0.84 12.60
N TYR A 400 -13.50 0.17 13.75
CA TYR A 400 -14.02 -1.20 13.74
C TYR A 400 -15.41 -1.24 13.15
N LEU A 401 -15.79 -2.41 12.61
CA LEU A 401 -17.06 -2.62 11.92
C LEU A 401 -17.29 -1.54 10.84
N SER A 402 -16.22 -1.19 10.11
CA SER A 402 -16.18 -0.03 9.21
C SER A 402 -17.34 0.00 8.23
N GLN A 403 -17.85 1.20 8.00
CA GLN A 403 -18.87 1.56 7.02
C GLN A 403 -18.43 2.81 6.25
N GLY A 404 -19.20 3.11 5.22
CA GLY A 404 -18.93 4.18 4.29
C GLY A 404 -20.22 4.70 3.69
N THR A 405 -20.11 5.73 2.85
CA THR A 405 -21.25 6.31 2.15
C THR A 405 -21.77 5.39 1.05
N GLY A 406 -23.02 5.58 0.64
CA GLY A 406 -23.61 4.84 -0.47
C GLY A 406 -24.84 5.54 -1.05
N HIS A 407 -25.01 5.46 -2.37
CA HIS A 407 -26.21 5.98 -3.02
C HIS A 407 -27.37 4.99 -2.89
N TYR A 408 -28.58 5.51 -2.66
CA TYR A 408 -29.83 4.75 -2.51
C TYR A 408 -29.91 3.58 -3.51
N ARG A 409 -29.98 3.87 -4.81
CA ARG A 409 -30.11 2.84 -5.86
C ARG A 409 -29.01 1.78 -5.79
N SER A 410 -27.76 2.20 -5.57
CA SER A 410 -26.62 1.28 -5.52
C SER A 410 -26.74 0.31 -4.36
N ILE A 411 -27.04 0.82 -3.15
CA ILE A 411 -27.20 -0.01 -1.95
C ILE A 411 -28.33 -1.02 -2.13
N PHE A 412 -29.52 -0.59 -2.56
CA PHE A 412 -30.65 -1.51 -2.79
C PHE A 412 -30.35 -2.54 -3.88
N GLN A 413 -29.63 -2.16 -4.93
CA GLN A 413 -29.18 -3.13 -5.93
C GLN A 413 -28.27 -4.18 -5.30
N ASN A 414 -27.25 -3.80 -4.54
CA ASN A 414 -26.33 -4.79 -3.95
C ASN A 414 -27.01 -5.68 -2.90
N ARG A 415 -27.95 -5.12 -2.15
CA ARG A 415 -28.66 -5.81 -1.06
C ARG A 415 -29.87 -6.64 -1.48
N ARG A 416 -30.25 -6.60 -2.77
CA ARG A 416 -31.40 -7.36 -3.31
C ARG A 416 -31.26 -8.88 -3.16
N THR A 417 -30.02 -9.35 -3.08
CA THR A 417 -29.67 -10.77 -2.93
C THR A 417 -29.40 -11.16 -1.48
N ASP A 418 -29.53 -10.24 -0.53
CA ASP A 418 -29.20 -10.52 0.88
C ASP A 418 -30.03 -11.66 1.46
N PRO A 419 -31.37 -11.75 1.28
CA PRO A 419 -32.13 -12.88 1.82
C PRO A 419 -31.71 -14.24 1.28
N TRP A 420 -31.05 -14.29 0.12
CA TRP A 420 -30.51 -15.52 -0.46
C TRP A 420 -29.19 -15.95 0.21
N PHE A 421 -28.25 -15.01 0.38
CA PHE A 421 -26.93 -15.31 0.96
C PHE A 421 -26.89 -15.22 2.49
N PHE A 422 -27.80 -14.46 3.08
CA PHE A 422 -27.94 -14.17 4.50
C PHE A 422 -29.43 -14.21 4.89
N PRO A 423 -30.04 -15.42 5.00
CA PRO A 423 -31.45 -15.57 5.35
C PRO A 423 -31.85 -14.85 6.64
N GLU A 424 -30.88 -14.64 7.55
CA GLU A 424 -31.02 -13.85 8.78
C GLU A 424 -31.46 -12.39 8.59
N VAL A 425 -31.32 -11.84 7.37
CA VAL A 425 -31.69 -10.47 7.04
C VAL A 425 -33.20 -10.31 6.92
N GLU A 426 -33.91 -11.37 6.51
CA GLU A 426 -35.37 -11.37 6.32
C GLU A 426 -35.84 -10.14 5.51
N ASP A 427 -36.78 -9.37 6.03
CA ASP A 427 -37.34 -8.16 5.43
C ASP A 427 -36.70 -6.86 5.96
N ALA A 428 -35.57 -6.92 6.67
CA ALA A 428 -34.94 -5.76 7.30
C ALA A 428 -34.54 -4.63 6.34
N ASN A 429 -34.44 -4.93 5.03
CA ASN A 429 -34.16 -3.95 3.98
C ASN A 429 -35.43 -3.38 3.32
N ILE A 430 -36.64 -3.80 3.72
CA ILE A 430 -37.93 -3.31 3.23
C ILE A 430 -38.44 -2.24 4.21
N VAL A 431 -38.69 -1.02 3.70
CA VAL A 431 -39.19 0.13 4.48
C VAL A 431 -40.65 0.42 4.14
#